data_AF-A0A246BGC5-F1
#
_entry.id   AF-A0A246BGC5-F1
#
_cell.length_a   1.000
_cell.length_b   1.000
_cell.length_c   1.000
_cell.angle_alpha   90.00
_cell.angle_beta   90.00
_cell.angle_gamma   90.00
#
_symmetry.space_group_name_H-M   'P 1'
#
loop_
_entity.id
_entity.type
_entity.pdbx_description
1 polymer ?
#
loop_
_entity_poly.entity_id
_entity_poly.type
_entity_poly.pdbx_seq_one_letter_code
_entity_poly.pdbx_strand_id
1 'polypeptide(L)'
;MSEHTKTTGHGGAGRALLWVAILLSVTLLGFVTATAVRNNPIYSDRDANGISKYKFIEACKELTHDTDELTVGAAGQSIPLKTLIEQSAPLKAGDSIHADLEAEPVEIVRATQTIDGGGWSLTAPATVSVHSGGRVNTLGQLPLQCTHDRETGKTTAQLSLPGQ
;
A
#
# COMPACT_ATOMS: atom_id res chain seq x y z
N MET A 1 -57.25 35.93 51.32
CA MET A 1 -56.19 36.30 50.36
C MET A 1 -55.41 35.03 50.05
N SER A 2 -55.54 34.51 48.83
CA SER A 2 -54.99 33.20 48.44
C SER A 2 -53.55 33.33 47.97
N GLU A 3 -52.65 32.59 48.61
CA GLU A 3 -51.29 32.35 48.11
C GLU A 3 -51.35 31.49 46.84
N HIS A 4 -50.87 32.04 45.73
CA HIS A 4 -50.62 31.25 44.53
C HIS A 4 -49.13 30.88 44.47
N THR A 5 -48.84 29.66 44.91
CA THR A 5 -47.60 28.95 44.59
C THR A 5 -47.53 28.79 43.07
N LYS A 6 -46.63 29.51 42.39
CA LYS A 6 -46.33 29.26 40.98
C LYS A 6 -45.24 28.21 40.86
N THR A 7 -45.62 27.08 40.30
CA THR A 7 -44.79 25.93 39.96
C THR A 7 -43.79 26.29 38.85
N THR A 8 -42.60 25.71 38.97
CA THR A 8 -41.43 25.78 38.09
C THR A 8 -41.70 25.33 36.65
N GLY A 9 -41.24 26.10 35.66
CA GLY A 9 -41.27 25.73 34.24
C GLY A 9 -39.91 25.91 33.55
N HIS A 10 -38.97 25.00 33.76
CA HIS A 10 -37.66 24.98 33.07
C HIS A 10 -37.72 24.20 31.73
N GLY A 11 -38.67 24.52 30.85
CA GLY A 11 -38.94 23.74 29.62
C GLY A 11 -38.15 24.14 28.36
N GLY A 12 -37.50 25.31 28.35
CA GLY A 12 -36.86 25.87 27.14
C GLY A 12 -35.33 25.72 27.07
N ALA A 13 -34.64 25.91 28.21
CA ALA A 13 -33.18 25.92 28.26
C ALA A 13 -32.56 24.55 27.92
N GLY A 14 -33.20 23.46 28.34
CA GLY A 14 -32.75 22.10 28.04
C GLY A 14 -32.80 21.75 26.55
N ARG A 15 -33.81 22.25 25.81
CA ARG A 15 -33.92 22.01 24.36
C ARG A 15 -32.88 22.81 23.57
N ALA A 16 -32.59 24.05 23.97
CA ALA A 16 -31.55 24.86 23.35
C ALA A 16 -30.15 24.25 23.54
N LEU A 17 -29.83 23.80 24.76
CA LEU A 17 -28.60 23.08 25.05
C LEU A 17 -28.48 21.78 24.24
N LEU A 18 -29.57 21.05 24.06
CA LEU A 18 -29.60 19.82 23.27
C LEU A 18 -29.29 20.10 21.79
N TRP A 19 -29.88 21.14 21.21
CA TRP A 19 -29.57 21.55 19.83
C TRP A 19 -28.12 22.00 19.66
N VAL A 20 -27.59 22.77 20.62
CA VAL A 20 -26.17 23.17 20.61
C VAL A 20 -25.28 21.93 20.68
N ALA A 21 -25.58 20.98 21.56
CA ALA A 21 -24.83 19.73 21.67
C ALA A 21 -24.88 18.91 20.38
N ILE A 22 -26.05 18.79 19.73
CA ILE A 22 -26.17 18.13 18.42
C ILE A 22 -25.31 18.83 17.38
N LEU A 23 -25.38 20.16 17.29
CA LEU A 23 -24.65 20.93 16.30
C LEU A 23 -23.13 20.80 16.49
N LEU A 24 -22.67 20.83 17.75
CA LEU A 24 -21.29 20.55 18.14
C LEU A 24 -20.88 19.12 17.78
N SER A 25 -21.74 18.13 18.01
CA SER A 25 -21.46 16.73 17.68
C SER A 25 -21.30 16.52 16.18
N VAL A 26 -22.20 17.11 15.38
CA VAL A 26 -22.16 17.01 13.91
C VAL A 26 -20.94 17.73 13.35
N THR A 27 -20.61 18.92 13.87
CA THR A 27 -19.41 19.65 13.45
C THR A 27 -18.13 18.93 13.84
N LEU A 28 -18.05 18.38 15.06
CA LEU A 28 -16.93 17.55 15.49
C LEU A 28 -16.77 16.31 14.61
N LEU A 29 -17.87 15.60 14.32
CA LEU A 29 -17.85 14.42 13.45
C LEU A 29 -17.38 14.78 12.04
N GLY A 30 -17.89 15.90 11.48
CA GLY A 30 -17.46 16.41 10.19
C GLY A 30 -15.97 16.75 10.16
N PHE A 31 -15.46 17.38 11.21
CA PHE A 31 -14.04 17.74 11.34
C PHE A 31 -13.14 16.49 11.46
N VAL A 32 -13.51 15.52 12.29
CA VAL A 32 -12.77 14.25 12.43
C VAL A 32 -12.77 13.48 11.11
N THR A 33 -13.91 13.43 10.43
CA THR A 33 -14.00 12.74 9.14
C THR A 33 -13.14 13.43 8.07
N ALA A 34 -13.19 14.76 7.99
CA ALA A 34 -12.39 15.52 7.03
C ALA A 34 -10.89 15.37 7.28
N THR A 35 -10.46 15.43 8.53
CA THR A 35 -9.04 15.25 8.90
C THR A 35 -8.57 13.83 8.66
N ALA A 36 -9.39 12.82 8.97
CA ALA A 36 -9.08 11.42 8.71
C ALA A 36 -8.95 11.11 7.21
N VAL A 37 -9.85 11.65 6.37
CA VAL A 37 -9.80 11.46 4.91
C VAL A 37 -8.59 12.16 4.30
N ARG A 38 -8.29 13.39 4.73
CA ARG A 38 -7.15 14.16 4.19
C ARG A 38 -5.80 13.56 4.56
N ASN A 39 -5.73 12.90 5.71
CA ASN A 39 -4.55 12.16 6.17
C ASN A 39 -4.56 10.69 5.74
N ASN A 40 -5.51 10.25 4.90
CA ASN A 40 -5.55 8.86 4.44
C ASN A 40 -4.38 8.62 3.48
N PRO A 41 -3.37 7.81 3.86
CA PRO A 41 -2.17 7.61 3.06
C PRO A 41 -2.43 6.75 1.80
N ILE A 42 -3.63 6.16 1.69
CA ILE A 42 -4.11 5.36 0.56
C ILE A 42 -4.96 6.21 -0.38
N TYR A 43 -5.33 7.45 -0.01
CA TYR A 43 -6.03 8.34 -0.94
C TYR A 43 -5.17 8.54 -2.18
N SER A 44 -5.78 8.28 -3.34
CA SER A 44 -5.06 8.22 -4.61
C SER A 44 -5.98 8.68 -5.72
N ASP A 45 -5.52 9.65 -6.51
CA ASP A 45 -6.23 10.13 -7.68
C ASP A 45 -6.11 9.07 -8.81
N ARG A 46 -7.20 8.35 -9.04
CA ARG A 46 -7.29 7.31 -10.09
C ARG A 46 -7.30 7.91 -11.48
N ASP A 47 -7.91 9.08 -11.64
CA ASP A 47 -8.01 9.75 -12.93
C ASP A 47 -6.64 10.28 -13.36
N ALA A 48 -5.81 10.69 -12.39
CA ALA A 48 -4.43 11.12 -12.67
C ALA A 48 -3.46 9.95 -12.93
N ASN A 49 -3.64 8.80 -12.29
CA ASN A 49 -2.62 7.73 -12.26
C ASN A 49 -3.07 6.37 -12.82
N GLY A 50 -4.27 6.29 -13.41
CA GLY A 50 -4.83 5.07 -14.01
C GLY A 50 -5.45 4.12 -12.97
N ILE A 51 -4.72 3.80 -11.90
CA ILE A 51 -5.18 2.94 -10.80
C ILE A 51 -5.03 3.61 -9.44
N SER A 52 -5.71 3.07 -8.42
CA SER A 52 -5.50 3.52 -7.05
C SER A 52 -4.19 3.00 -6.48
N LYS A 53 -3.59 3.76 -5.55
CA LYS A 53 -2.36 3.40 -4.84
C LYS A 53 -2.44 2.01 -4.20
N TYR A 54 -3.58 1.68 -3.57
CA TYR A 54 -3.82 0.33 -3.03
C TYR A 54 -3.73 -0.75 -4.11
N LYS A 55 -4.37 -0.53 -5.26
CA LYS A 55 -4.39 -1.50 -6.37
C LYS A 55 -3.01 -1.69 -6.98
N PHE A 56 -2.24 -0.61 -7.05
CA PHE A 56 -0.84 -0.67 -7.48
C PHE A 56 0.00 -1.52 -6.52
N ILE A 57 -0.08 -1.25 -5.21
CA ILE A 57 0.68 -2.01 -4.19
C ILE A 57 0.29 -3.49 -4.21
N GLU A 58 -1.00 -3.79 -4.36
CA GLU A 58 -1.52 -5.16 -4.47
C GLU A 58 -0.97 -5.88 -5.70
N ALA A 59 -1.06 -5.26 -6.88
CA ALA A 59 -0.48 -5.81 -8.12
C ALA A 59 1.03 -6.02 -7.99
N CYS A 60 1.72 -5.10 -7.31
CA CYS A 60 3.14 -5.20 -7.11
C CYS A 60 3.53 -6.38 -6.20
N LYS A 61 2.78 -6.61 -5.12
CA LYS A 61 2.97 -7.76 -4.24
C LYS A 61 2.73 -9.09 -4.97
N GLU A 62 1.68 -9.13 -5.79
CA GLU A 62 1.35 -10.30 -6.61
C GLU A 62 2.47 -10.63 -7.60
N LEU A 63 2.95 -9.63 -8.34
CA LEU A 63 4.08 -9.78 -9.27
C LEU A 63 5.40 -10.14 -8.59
N THR A 64 5.60 -9.70 -7.34
CA THR A 64 6.81 -10.07 -6.58
C THR A 64 6.75 -11.54 -6.17
N HIS A 65 5.56 -12.02 -5.79
CA HIS A 65 5.36 -13.41 -5.39
C HIS A 65 5.41 -14.37 -6.59
N ASP A 66 5.00 -13.90 -7.79
CA ASP A 66 5.13 -14.66 -9.03
C ASP A 66 6.57 -14.58 -9.60
N THR A 67 7.42 -15.45 -9.07
CA THR A 67 8.86 -15.46 -9.38
C THR A 67 9.19 -16.02 -10.77
N ASP A 68 8.23 -16.63 -11.47
CA ASP A 68 8.41 -17.07 -12.86
C ASP A 68 8.33 -15.88 -13.83
N GLU A 69 7.55 -14.84 -13.50
CA GLU A 69 7.46 -13.59 -14.27
C GLU A 69 8.48 -12.52 -13.82
N LEU A 70 9.08 -12.70 -12.64
CA LEU A 70 10.00 -11.73 -12.08
C LEU A 70 11.34 -11.71 -12.82
N THR A 71 11.71 -10.53 -13.29
CA THR A 71 12.98 -10.31 -14.00
C THR A 71 13.98 -9.55 -13.13
N VAL A 72 15.26 -9.76 -13.42
CA VAL A 72 16.38 -9.08 -12.79
C VAL A 72 17.07 -8.22 -13.84
N GLY A 73 17.21 -6.93 -13.54
CA GLY A 73 18.01 -5.98 -14.30
C GLY A 73 19.50 -6.18 -14.01
N ALA A 74 20.24 -6.69 -14.98
CA ALA A 74 21.68 -6.91 -14.92
C ALA A 74 22.36 -6.35 -16.18
N ALA A 75 23.27 -5.38 -16.04
CA ALA A 75 24.06 -4.79 -17.12
C ALA A 75 23.22 -4.29 -18.34
N GLY A 76 22.06 -3.67 -18.07
CA GLY A 76 21.14 -3.19 -19.11
C GLY A 76 20.33 -4.28 -19.82
N GLN A 77 20.42 -5.52 -19.36
CA GLN A 77 19.59 -6.64 -19.81
C GLN A 77 18.60 -7.06 -18.73
N SER A 78 17.44 -7.55 -19.15
CA SER A 78 16.42 -8.13 -18.28
C SER A 78 16.50 -9.66 -18.38
N ILE A 79 16.84 -10.32 -17.28
CA ILE A 79 17.04 -11.76 -17.21
C ILE A 79 16.02 -12.35 -16.23
N PRO A 80 15.31 -13.44 -16.56
CA PRO A 80 14.41 -14.09 -15.61
C PRO A 80 15.14 -14.50 -14.33
N LEU A 81 14.55 -14.22 -13.16
CA LEU A 81 15.16 -14.52 -11.85
C LEU A 81 15.54 -16.00 -11.73
N LYS A 82 14.66 -16.88 -12.20
CA LYS A 82 14.87 -18.32 -12.21
C LYS A 82 16.15 -18.72 -12.94
N THR A 83 16.41 -18.14 -14.12
CA THR A 83 17.61 -18.42 -14.91
C THR A 83 18.88 -18.01 -14.17
N LEU A 84 18.86 -16.87 -13.47
CA LEU A 84 20.02 -16.44 -12.65
C LEU A 84 20.25 -17.36 -11.46
N ILE A 85 19.18 -17.79 -10.79
CA ILE A 85 19.29 -18.70 -9.65
C ILE A 85 19.86 -20.04 -10.11
N GLU A 86 19.32 -20.63 -11.19
CA GLU A 86 19.80 -21.90 -11.74
C GLU A 86 21.28 -21.86 -12.17
N GLN A 87 21.77 -20.71 -12.64
CA GLN A 87 23.19 -20.51 -12.96
C GLN A 87 24.08 -20.50 -11.71
N SER A 88 23.59 -19.97 -10.60
CA SER A 88 24.35 -19.86 -9.33
C SER A 88 24.25 -21.12 -8.47
N ALA A 89 23.08 -21.76 -8.44
CA ALA A 89 22.75 -22.93 -7.66
C ALA A 89 21.65 -23.74 -8.38
N PRO A 90 21.94 -24.95 -8.87
CA PRO A 90 20.95 -25.74 -9.59
C PRO A 90 19.78 -26.12 -8.67
N LEU A 91 18.57 -25.70 -9.06
CA LEU A 91 17.33 -26.02 -8.38
C LEU A 91 17.01 -27.51 -8.57
N LYS A 92 16.54 -28.17 -7.51
CA LYS A 92 16.06 -29.55 -7.59
C LYS A 92 14.62 -29.57 -8.10
N ALA A 93 14.20 -30.71 -8.65
CA ALA A 93 12.80 -30.91 -9.02
C ALA A 93 11.89 -30.74 -7.79
N GLY A 94 10.94 -29.81 -7.87
CA GLY A 94 10.03 -29.45 -6.79
C GLY A 94 10.45 -28.25 -5.94
N ASP A 95 11.62 -27.65 -6.21
CA ASP A 95 12.00 -26.38 -5.59
C ASP A 95 11.19 -25.22 -6.20
N SER A 96 10.75 -24.28 -5.36
CA SER A 96 10.09 -23.05 -5.79
C SER A 96 10.84 -21.83 -5.28
N ILE A 97 10.89 -20.78 -6.08
CA ILE A 97 11.50 -19.51 -5.70
C ILE A 97 10.40 -18.61 -5.17
N HIS A 98 10.65 -17.93 -4.06
CA HIS A 98 9.75 -16.94 -3.48
C HIS A 98 10.51 -15.64 -3.35
N ALA A 99 9.86 -14.54 -3.73
CA ALA A 99 10.34 -13.21 -3.43
C ALA A 99 9.24 -12.47 -2.67
N ASP A 100 9.62 -11.91 -1.52
CA ASP A 100 8.70 -11.21 -0.63
C ASP A 100 9.25 -9.83 -0.32
N LEU A 101 8.36 -8.83 -0.31
CA LEU A 101 8.72 -7.48 0.14
C LEU A 101 9.06 -7.51 1.63
N GLU A 102 10.26 -7.05 1.99
CA GLU A 102 10.74 -7.03 3.37
C GLU A 102 10.13 -5.86 4.17
N ALA A 103 9.75 -4.78 3.49
CA ALA A 103 9.31 -3.54 4.11
C ALA A 103 7.93 -3.66 4.79
N GLU A 104 7.72 -2.93 5.89
CA GLU A 104 6.43 -2.91 6.57
C GLU A 104 5.34 -2.26 5.70
N PRO A 105 4.05 -2.61 5.87
CA PRO A 105 2.97 -2.04 5.07
C PRO A 105 2.94 -0.51 5.06
N VAL A 106 3.24 0.13 6.20
CA VAL A 106 3.29 1.60 6.31
C VAL A 106 4.44 2.20 5.49
N GLU A 107 5.56 1.50 5.41
CA GLU A 107 6.75 1.90 4.65
C GLU A 107 6.50 1.71 3.16
N ILE A 108 5.90 0.60 2.74
CA ILE A 108 5.48 0.36 1.35
C ILE A 108 4.57 1.50 0.87
N VAL A 109 3.57 1.85 1.67
CA VAL A 109 2.66 2.95 1.33
C VAL A 109 3.41 4.29 1.23
N ARG A 110 4.40 4.55 2.09
CA ARG A 110 5.19 5.80 2.03
C ARG A 110 6.17 5.83 0.85
N ALA A 111 6.77 4.68 0.52
CA ALA A 111 7.71 4.52 -0.58
C ALA A 111 7.02 4.52 -1.96
N THR A 112 5.70 4.31 -1.99
CA THR A 112 4.91 4.40 -3.21
C THR A 112 4.68 5.85 -3.62
N GLN A 113 5.20 6.24 -4.77
CA GLN A 113 5.19 7.60 -5.32
C GLN A 113 4.49 7.63 -6.69
N THR A 114 4.08 8.82 -7.12
CA THR A 114 3.60 9.05 -8.48
C THR A 114 4.76 9.31 -9.43
N ILE A 115 4.61 8.97 -10.70
CA ILE A 115 5.62 9.22 -11.75
C ILE A 115 5.16 10.42 -12.60
N ASP A 116 6.11 11.24 -13.06
CA ASP A 116 5.84 12.30 -14.04
C ASP A 116 5.25 11.69 -15.33
N GLY A 117 4.12 12.23 -15.79
CA GLY A 117 3.33 11.64 -16.89
C GLY A 117 2.18 10.73 -16.42
N GLY A 118 2.12 10.44 -15.12
CA GLY A 118 1.03 9.68 -14.51
C GLY A 118 1.36 8.21 -14.34
N GLY A 119 0.95 7.64 -13.20
CA GLY A 119 1.27 6.26 -12.82
C GLY A 119 1.84 6.18 -11.41
N TRP A 120 2.36 5.02 -11.06
CA TRP A 120 2.89 4.75 -9.72
C TRP A 120 4.26 4.07 -9.80
N SER A 121 5.14 4.43 -8.88
CA SER A 121 6.40 3.74 -8.64
C SER A 121 6.48 3.28 -7.19
N LEU A 122 7.09 2.13 -6.97
CA LEU A 122 7.50 1.63 -5.66
C LEU A 122 8.91 1.09 -5.78
N THR A 123 9.77 1.50 -4.86
CA THR A 123 11.09 0.89 -4.67
C THR A 123 11.18 0.39 -3.24
N ALA A 124 11.40 -0.90 -3.07
CA ALA A 124 11.49 -1.54 -1.76
C ALA A 124 12.42 -2.76 -1.83
N PRO A 125 13.10 -3.10 -0.72
CA PRO A 125 13.86 -4.35 -0.66
C PRO A 125 12.92 -5.56 -0.71
N ALA A 126 13.29 -6.56 -1.51
CA ALA A 126 12.65 -7.87 -1.56
C ALA A 126 13.64 -8.96 -1.16
N THR A 127 13.22 -9.86 -0.28
CA THR A 127 13.97 -11.04 0.13
C THR A 127 13.68 -12.18 -0.83
N VAL A 128 14.71 -12.73 -1.46
CA VAL A 128 14.60 -13.88 -2.36
C VAL A 128 14.98 -15.15 -1.61
N SER A 129 14.15 -16.18 -1.70
CA SER A 129 14.36 -17.47 -1.04
C SER A 129 13.96 -18.65 -1.93
N VAL A 130 14.55 -19.81 -1.65
CA VAL A 130 14.22 -21.08 -2.32
C VAL A 130 13.56 -21.99 -1.30
N HIS A 131 12.35 -22.44 -1.63
CA HIS A 131 11.55 -23.37 -0.87
C HIS A 131 11.72 -24.77 -1.46
N SER A 132 12.36 -25.65 -0.69
CA SER A 132 12.61 -27.05 -1.05
C SER A 132 11.86 -27.95 -0.07
N GLY A 133 10.62 -28.31 -0.41
CA GLY A 133 9.70 -29.00 0.50
C GLY A 133 9.45 -28.19 1.78
N GLY A 134 9.94 -28.68 2.92
CA GLY A 134 9.82 -28.00 4.22
C GLY A 134 10.98 -27.08 4.60
N ARG A 135 11.99 -26.91 3.73
CA ARG A 135 13.18 -26.09 4.01
C ARG A 135 13.12 -24.80 3.20
N VAL A 136 13.39 -23.67 3.87
CA VAL A 136 13.51 -22.36 3.23
C VAL A 136 14.97 -21.93 3.30
N ASN A 137 15.57 -21.65 2.15
CA ASN A 137 16.94 -21.14 2.03
C ASN A 137 16.89 -19.73 1.45
N THR A 138 17.18 -18.72 2.27
CA THR A 138 17.27 -17.32 1.81
C THR A 138 18.54 -17.11 0.98
N LEU A 139 18.38 -16.61 -0.24
CA LEU A 139 19.48 -16.32 -1.15
C LEU A 139 20.07 -14.91 -0.92
N GLY A 140 19.22 -13.97 -0.53
CA GLY A 140 19.63 -12.59 -0.23
C GLY A 140 18.49 -11.59 -0.39
N GLN A 141 18.84 -10.32 -0.27
CA GLN A 141 17.93 -9.20 -0.47
C GLN A 141 18.33 -8.41 -1.72
N LEU A 142 17.35 -8.13 -2.58
CA LEU A 142 17.53 -7.36 -3.80
C LEU A 142 16.54 -6.19 -3.82
N PRO A 143 16.96 -4.99 -4.26
CA PRO A 143 16.02 -3.89 -4.50
C PRO A 143 15.03 -4.27 -5.60
N LEU A 144 13.74 -4.25 -5.26
CA LEU A 144 12.64 -4.35 -6.20
C LEU A 144 12.22 -2.95 -6.66
N GLN A 145 12.14 -2.77 -7.97
CA GLN A 145 11.53 -1.62 -8.60
C GLN A 145 10.25 -2.06 -9.31
N CYS A 146 9.17 -1.39 -8.98
CA CYS A 146 7.85 -1.70 -9.49
C CYS A 146 7.22 -0.42 -10.03
N THR A 147 6.68 -0.50 -11.23
CA THR A 147 6.16 0.67 -11.94
C THR A 147 4.85 0.34 -12.61
N HIS A 148 3.87 1.23 -12.47
CA HIS A 148 2.63 1.23 -13.22
C HIS A 148 2.63 2.44 -14.14
N ASP A 149 2.52 2.17 -15.43
CA ASP A 149 2.42 3.19 -16.47
C ASP A 149 0.96 3.40 -16.85
N ARG A 150 0.51 4.65 -16.77
CA ARG A 150 -0.89 5.00 -17.04
C ARG A 150 -1.27 4.85 -18.52
N GLU A 151 -0.36 5.17 -19.44
CA GLU A 151 -0.65 5.17 -20.88
C GLU A 151 -0.85 3.75 -21.41
N THR A 152 0.01 2.84 -20.97
CA THR A 152 -0.01 1.42 -21.33
C THR A 152 -0.94 0.60 -20.44
N GLY A 153 -1.28 1.10 -19.25
CA GLY A 153 -2.07 0.41 -18.24
C GLY A 153 -1.37 -0.81 -17.63
N LYS A 154 -0.05 -0.94 -17.80
CA LYS A 154 0.72 -2.10 -17.37
C LYS A 154 1.48 -1.83 -16.07
N THR A 155 1.45 -2.80 -15.17
CA THR A 155 2.32 -2.86 -13.99
C THR A 155 3.45 -3.83 -14.26
N THR A 156 4.68 -3.42 -14.00
CA THR A 156 5.89 -4.24 -14.14
C THR A 156 6.64 -4.26 -12.82
N ALA A 157 7.28 -5.38 -12.52
CA ALA A 157 8.14 -5.57 -11.36
C ALA A 157 9.49 -6.12 -11.84
N GLN A 158 10.57 -5.52 -11.34
CA GLN A 158 11.93 -5.90 -11.70
C GLN A 158 12.83 -5.79 -10.46
N LEU A 159 13.60 -6.83 -10.20
CA LEU A 159 14.68 -6.79 -9.21
C LEU A 159 15.93 -6.17 -9.84
N SER A 160 16.72 -5.43 -9.10
CA SER A 160 18.03 -4.95 -9.56
C SER A 160 19.17 -5.55 -8.74
N LEU A 161 20.29 -5.83 -9.40
CA LEU A 161 21.48 -6.33 -8.71
C LEU A 161 22.19 -5.17 -7.98
N PRO A 162 22.73 -5.40 -6.76
CA PRO A 162 23.49 -4.39 -6.05
C PRO A 162 24.79 -4.06 -6.80
N GLY A 163 25.11 -2.77 -6.94
CA GLY A 163 26.41 -2.33 -7.47
C GLY A 163 26.45 -2.05 -8.97
N GLN A 164 25.31 -1.72 -9.59
CA GLN A 164 25.27 -1.01 -10.87
C GLN A 164 25.10 0.49 -10.70
#